data_AF-A0A957TR54-F1
#
_entry.id   AF-A0A957TR54-F1
#
_cell.length_a   1.000
_cell.length_b   1.000
_cell.length_c   1.000
_cell.angle_alpha   90.00
_cell.angle_beta   90.00
_cell.angle_gamma   90.00
#
_symmetry.space_group_name_H-M   'P 1'
#
loop_
_entity.id
_entity.type
_entity.pdbx_description
1 polymer ?
#
loop_
_entity_poly.entity_id
_entity_poly.type
_entity_poly.pdbx_seq_one_letter_code
_entity_poly.pdbx_strand_id
1 'polypeptide(L)'
;MKLFIVGDSISIQYGPYLAAALHGVMDYSRKEGEKEALLNLDQPQGANGGDSSMVLAYLQAKAAAGGIDADLLLLNCGLHDIKTNPATGAKQVPIDQYAQNLQQI
;
A
#
# COMPACT_ATOMS: atom_id res chain seq x y z
N MET A 1 8.08 -18.71 5.69
CA MET A 1 8.27 -17.54 4.81
C MET A 1 7.17 -16.55 5.13
N LYS A 2 7.50 -15.28 5.32
CA LYS A 2 6.60 -14.23 5.77
C LYS A 2 6.35 -13.21 4.66
N LEU A 3 5.08 -12.98 4.36
CA LEU A 3 4.63 -11.96 3.42
C LEU A 3 4.05 -10.77 4.17
N PHE A 4 4.49 -9.59 3.78
CA PHE A 4 3.87 -8.34 4.17
C PHE A 4 3.26 -7.64 2.96
N ILE A 5 2.02 -7.17 3.11
CA ILE A 5 1.31 -6.46 2.06
C ILE A 5 1.15 -4.99 2.41
N VAL A 6 1.54 -4.13 1.48
CA VAL A 6 1.19 -2.71 1.48
C VAL A 6 0.48 -2.38 0.19
N GLY A 7 -0.72 -1.82 0.30
CA GLY A 7 -1.43 -1.33 -0.86
C GLY A 7 -2.68 -0.56 -0.52
N ASP A 8 -3.42 -0.17 -1.54
CA ASP A 8 -4.65 0.61 -1.41
C ASP A 8 -5.86 -0.24 -0.98
N SER A 9 -7.06 0.31 -1.17
CA SER A 9 -8.33 -0.36 -0.86
C SER A 9 -8.53 -1.69 -1.58
N ILE A 10 -7.93 -1.89 -2.76
CA ILE A 10 -7.98 -3.18 -3.48
C ILE A 10 -7.29 -4.27 -2.65
N SER A 11 -6.14 -3.95 -2.05
CA SER A 11 -5.40 -4.88 -1.17
C SER A 11 -6.14 -5.24 0.11
N ILE A 12 -6.95 -4.31 0.64
CA ILE A 12 -7.84 -4.60 1.77
C ILE A 12 -8.87 -5.66 1.37
N GLN A 13 -9.46 -5.52 0.19
CA GLN A 13 -10.54 -6.43 -0.24
C GLN A 13 -10.06 -7.83 -0.61
N TYR A 14 -8.97 -7.97 -1.38
CA TYR A 14 -8.47 -9.31 -1.73
C TYR A 14 -7.70 -9.98 -0.58
N GLY A 15 -7.27 -9.20 0.42
CA GLY A 15 -6.41 -9.65 1.52
C GLY A 15 -6.88 -10.94 2.21
N PRO A 16 -8.14 -11.05 2.66
CA PRO A 16 -8.66 -12.27 3.30
C PRO A 16 -8.61 -13.51 2.39
N TYR A 17 -8.87 -13.33 1.09
CA TYR A 17 -8.84 -14.43 0.12
C TYR A 17 -7.40 -14.88 -0.17
N LEU A 18 -6.47 -13.93 -0.26
CA LEU A 18 -5.06 -14.24 -0.41
C LEU A 18 -4.53 -14.95 0.84
N ALA A 19 -4.86 -14.47 2.05
CA ALA A 19 -4.50 -15.12 3.30
C ALA A 19 -5.00 -16.57 3.36
N ALA A 20 -6.26 -16.82 2.94
CA ALA A 20 -6.82 -18.17 2.87
C ALA A 20 -6.09 -19.06 1.84
N ALA A 21 -5.74 -18.52 0.67
CA ALA A 21 -5.01 -19.24 -0.37
C ALA A 21 -3.56 -19.58 0.04
N LEU A 22 -2.97 -18.78 0.93
CA LEU A 22 -1.60 -18.95 1.42
C LEU A 22 -1.50 -19.81 2.69
N HIS A 23 -2.64 -20.22 3.25
CA HIS A 23 -2.68 -20.98 4.49
C HIS A 23 -1.86 -22.27 4.40
N GLY A 24 -0.91 -22.44 5.32
CA GLY A 24 0.00 -23.59 5.35
C GLY A 24 1.22 -23.48 4.42
N VAL A 25 1.33 -22.42 3.63
CA VAL A 25 2.45 -22.16 2.71
C VAL A 25 3.32 -21.00 3.22
N MET A 26 2.70 -19.92 3.66
CA MET A 26 3.40 -18.71 4.11
C MET A 26 2.55 -17.89 5.09
N ASP A 27 3.25 -17.22 6.02
CA ASP A 27 2.62 -16.32 6.96
C ASP A 27 2.19 -15.04 6.24
N TYR A 28 1.01 -14.55 6.58
CA TYR A 28 0.40 -13.37 5.98
C TYR A 28 0.31 -12.24 6.99
N SER A 29 0.74 -11.05 6.59
CA SER A 29 0.58 -9.81 7.38
C SER A 29 0.42 -8.61 6.44
N ARG A 30 -0.12 -7.50 6.96
CA ARG A 30 -0.39 -6.29 6.18
C ARG A 30 -0.36 -5.04 7.03
N LYS A 31 -0.35 -3.87 6.39
CA LYS A 31 -0.58 -2.57 7.06
C LYS A 31 -1.90 -2.62 7.85
N GLU A 32 -1.82 -2.38 9.16
CA GLU A 32 -2.94 -2.43 10.10
C GLU A 32 -3.87 -1.20 10.01
N GLY A 33 -5.03 -1.27 10.67
CA GLY A 33 -6.01 -0.18 10.73
C GLY A 33 -7.19 -0.33 9.75
N GLU A 34 -7.73 -1.54 9.62
CA GLU A 34 -8.79 -1.83 8.64
C GLU A 34 -10.07 -1.05 8.91
N LYS A 35 -10.42 -0.87 10.19
CA LYS A 35 -11.63 -0.12 10.59
C LYS A 35 -11.53 1.34 10.15
N GLU A 36 -10.37 1.95 10.35
CA GLU A 36 -10.05 3.31 9.96
C GLU A 36 -10.06 3.46 8.43
N ALA A 37 -9.56 2.46 7.69
CA ALA A 37 -9.58 2.46 6.24
C ALA A 37 -11.00 2.41 5.64
N LEU A 38 -11.92 1.70 6.29
CA LEU A 38 -13.29 1.55 5.83
C LEU A 38 -14.17 2.79 6.07
N LEU A 39 -13.71 3.76 6.87
CA LEU A 39 -14.46 5.01 7.12
C LEU A 39 -14.57 5.86 5.85
N ASN A 40 -13.51 5.89 5.04
CA ASN A 40 -13.51 6.61 3.76
C ASN A 40 -12.41 6.06 2.83
N LEU A 41 -12.80 5.30 1.82
CA LEU A 41 -11.86 4.69 0.87
C LEU A 41 -11.12 5.72 -0.01
N ASP A 42 -11.68 6.93 -0.17
CA ASP A 42 -11.06 8.02 -0.92
C ASP A 42 -10.03 8.80 -0.11
N GLN A 43 -10.09 8.73 1.22
CA GLN A 43 -9.11 9.32 2.12
C GLN A 43 -8.25 8.22 2.76
N PRO A 44 -7.05 7.94 2.23
CA PRO A 44 -6.21 6.86 2.72
C PRO A 44 -5.84 7.02 4.20
N GLN A 45 -6.37 6.10 5.01
CA GLN A 45 -6.15 6.00 6.46
C GLN A 45 -6.02 4.53 6.86
N GLY A 46 -5.42 4.27 8.02
CA GLY A 46 -5.32 2.92 8.58
C GLY A 46 -4.66 1.94 7.61
N ALA A 47 -5.36 0.89 7.21
CA ALA A 47 -4.84 -0.17 6.33
C ALA A 47 -4.74 0.23 4.85
N ASN A 48 -5.25 1.40 4.45
CA ASN A 48 -5.15 1.90 3.07
C ASN A 48 -3.80 2.61 2.87
N GLY A 49 -3.02 2.16 1.88
CA GLY A 49 -1.70 2.69 1.52
C GLY A 49 -1.74 4.02 0.76
N GLY A 50 -2.85 4.35 0.10
CA GLY A 50 -2.96 5.57 -0.70
C GLY A 50 -2.10 5.53 -1.97
N ASP A 51 -1.52 6.69 -2.33
CA ASP A 51 -0.59 6.82 -3.45
C ASP A 51 0.84 6.39 -3.08
N SER A 52 1.73 6.34 -4.08
CA SER A 52 3.13 5.91 -3.89
C SER A 52 3.92 6.77 -2.91
N SER A 53 3.59 8.05 -2.75
CA SER A 53 4.28 8.93 -1.81
C SER A 53 3.95 8.55 -0.37
N MET A 54 2.68 8.24 -0.11
CA MET A 54 2.22 7.77 1.19
C MET A 54 2.78 6.39 1.54
N VAL A 55 2.85 5.48 0.56
CA VAL A 55 3.47 4.16 0.73
C VAL A 55 4.95 4.29 1.06
N LEU A 56 5.70 5.09 0.29
CA LEU A 56 7.13 5.31 0.53
C LEU A 56 7.36 5.86 1.93
N ALA A 57 6.61 6.88 2.34
CA ALA A 57 6.72 7.47 3.68
C ALA A 57 6.46 6.44 4.79
N TYR A 58 5.46 5.56 4.61
CA TYR A 58 5.17 4.48 5.54
C TYR A 58 6.33 3.47 5.66
N LEU A 59 6.90 3.05 4.53
CA LEU A 59 8.01 2.08 4.51
C LEU A 59 9.28 2.68 5.10
N GLN A 60 9.58 3.94 4.81
CA GLN A 60 10.70 4.67 5.43
C GLN A 60 10.53 4.77 6.95
N ALA A 61 9.31 5.08 7.43
CA ALA A 61 9.02 5.12 8.86
C ALA A 61 9.18 3.74 9.53
N LYS A 62 8.76 2.67 8.86
CA LYS A 62 8.96 1.29 9.35
C LYS A 62 10.44 0.93 9.37
N ALA A 63 11.20 1.23 8.32
CA ALA A 63 12.64 0.99 8.28
C ALA A 63 13.37 1.72 9.44
N ALA A 64 13.00 2.98 9.71
CA ALA A 64 13.53 3.74 10.83
C ALA A 64 13.15 3.15 12.22
N ALA A 65 12.03 2.42 12.30
CA ALA A 65 11.51 1.81 13.52
C ALA A 65 11.92 0.33 13.71
N GLY A 66 12.96 -0.15 13.00
CA GLY A 66 13.46 -1.52 13.11
C GLY A 66 12.99 -2.47 12.00
N GLY A 67 12.28 -1.94 11.00
CA GLY A 67 11.89 -2.67 9.80
C GLY A 67 10.53 -3.37 9.92
N ILE A 68 10.29 -4.24 8.94
CA ILE A 68 9.11 -5.11 8.86
C ILE A 68 9.65 -6.54 8.92
N ASP A 69 9.10 -7.35 9.82
CA ASP A 69 9.45 -8.77 9.95
C ASP A 69 8.82 -9.58 8.80
N ALA A 70 9.43 -9.49 7.62
CA ALA A 70 8.95 -10.12 6.39
C ALA A 70 10.10 -10.56 5.48
N ASP A 71 9.89 -11.66 4.76
CA ASP A 71 10.80 -12.15 3.73
C ASP A 71 10.44 -11.57 2.35
N LEU A 72 9.15 -11.28 2.14
CA LEU A 72 8.60 -10.75 0.90
C LEU A 72 7.68 -9.56 1.17
N LEU A 73 7.81 -8.52 0.33
CA LEU A 73 6.89 -7.40 0.26
C LEU A 73 6.03 -7.54 -1.01
N LEU A 74 4.71 -7.62 -0.86
CA LEU A 74 3.78 -7.45 -1.97
C LEU A 74 3.27 -6.01 -1.97
N LEU A 75 3.63 -5.28 -3.01
CA LEU A 75 3.24 -3.90 -3.22
C LEU A 75 2.06 -3.82 -4.21
N ASN A 76 0.95 -3.23 -3.78
CA ASN A 76 -0.18 -2.88 -4.66
C ASN A 76 -0.44 -1.37 -4.58
N CYS A 77 0.18 -0.63 -5.49
CA CYS A 77 0.21 0.82 -5.49
C CYS A 77 0.15 1.35 -6.93
N GLY A 78 -0.35 2.58 -7.12
CA GLY A 78 -0.42 3.24 -8.42
C GLY A 78 -1.81 3.72 -8.83
N LEU A 79 -2.89 3.14 -8.29
CA LEU A 79 -4.25 3.56 -8.65
C LEU A 79 -4.56 4.98 -8.19
N HIS A 80 -4.15 5.31 -6.95
CA HIS A 80 -4.31 6.66 -6.41
C HIS A 80 -3.42 7.68 -7.14
N ASP A 81 -2.22 7.29 -7.57
CA ASP A 81 -1.27 8.12 -8.31
C ASP A 81 -1.85 8.63 -9.63
N ILE A 82 -2.56 7.76 -10.36
CA ILE A 82 -3.13 8.10 -11.67
C ILE A 82 -4.45 8.90 -11.60
N LYS A 83 -5.01 9.13 -10.40
CA LYS A 83 -6.19 9.99 -10.22
C LYS A 83 -5.91 11.33 -10.89
N THR A 84 -6.84 11.77 -11.72
CA THR A 84 -6.63 12.91 -12.60
C THR A 84 -7.56 14.03 -12.18
N ASN A 85 -7.00 15.21 -11.93
CA ASN A 85 -7.80 16.41 -11.70
C ASN A 85 -8.59 16.72 -12.99
N PRO A 86 -9.94 16.75 -12.96
CA PRO A 86 -10.73 16.93 -14.16
C PRO A 86 -10.64 18.35 -14.77
N ALA A 87 -10.22 19.34 -14.00
CA ALA A 87 -10.06 20.72 -14.48
C ALA A 87 -8.68 20.97 -15.10
N THR A 88 -7.62 20.37 -14.56
CA THR A 88 -6.23 20.66 -14.98
C THR A 88 -5.58 19.52 -15.76
N GLY A 89 -6.15 18.31 -15.73
CA GLY A 89 -5.53 17.10 -16.28
C GLY A 89 -4.32 16.59 -15.48
N ALA A 90 -3.97 17.26 -14.37
CA ALA A 90 -2.83 16.87 -13.54
C ALA A 90 -3.11 15.52 -12.85
N LYS A 91 -2.09 14.65 -12.83
CA LYS A 91 -2.10 13.42 -12.01
C LYS A 91 -1.89 13.77 -10.54
N GLN A 92 -2.49 12.98 -9.65
CA GLN A 92 -2.28 13.11 -8.20
C GLN A 92 -0.80 12.96 -7.85
N VAL A 93 -0.13 12.00 -8.48
CA VAL A 93 1.33 11.90 -8.48
C VAL A 93 1.84 11.96 -9.93
N PRO A 94 2.69 12.94 -10.28
CA PRO A 94 3.32 12.98 -11.61
C PRO A 94 4.13 11.72 -11.90
N ILE A 95 4.20 11.30 -13.17
CA ILE A 95 4.85 10.03 -13.56
C ILE A 95 6.32 9.94 -13.13
N ASP A 96 7.07 11.05 -13.19
CA ASP A 96 8.46 11.09 -12.77
C ASP A 96 8.59 10.89 -11.25
N GLN A 97 7.68 11.48 -10.47
CA GLN A 97 7.65 11.30 -9.02
C GLN A 97 7.23 9.87 -8.66
N TYR A 98 6.25 9.30 -9.36
CA TYR A 98 5.84 7.91 -9.16
C TYR A 98 7.00 6.95 -9.41
N ALA A 99 7.74 7.13 -10.50
CA ALA A 99 8.93 6.32 -10.79
C ALA A 99 10.02 6.47 -9.72
N GLN A 100 10.29 7.69 -9.27
CA GLN A 100 11.23 7.95 -8.17
C GLN A 100 10.79 7.32 -6.84
N ASN A 101 9.48 7.31 -6.57
CA ASN A 101 8.94 6.66 -5.38
C ASN A 101 9.16 5.15 -5.44
N LEU A 102 8.84 4.50 -6.57
CA LEU A 102 9.04 3.07 -6.76
C LEU A 102 10.51 2.65 -6.67
N GLN A 103 11.45 3.49 -7.10
CA GLN A 103 12.88 3.20 -6.98
C GLN A 103 13.40 3.28 -5.53
N GLN A 104 12.70 4.00 -4.66
CA GLN A 104 13.06 4.17 -3.25
C GLN A 104 12.35 3.20 -2.30
N ILE A 105 11.33 2.49 -2.80
CA ILE A 105 10.65 1.38 -2.12
C ILE A 105 11.46 0.11 -2.29
#